data_AF-A0A0G0P973-F1
#
_entry.id   AF-A0A0G0P973-F1
#
_cell.length_a   1.000
_cell.length_b   1.000
_cell.length_c   1.000
_cell.angle_alpha   90.00
_cell.angle_beta   90.00
_cell.angle_gamma   90.00
#
_symmetry.space_group_name_H-M   'P 1'
#
loop_
_entity.id
_entity.type
_entity.pdbx_description
1 polymer ?
#
loop_
_entity_poly.entity_id
_entity_poly.type
_entity_poly.pdbx_seq_one_letter_code
_entity_poly.pdbx_strand_id
1 'polypeptide(L)'
;MNKKFLSWLIVIFVIGAFGGYYFGSKNQKTVINFPDSSNGGDQENSQQNTGKIKLKLNLLQEYVAFTNLPREKFADPIQYANTMKDKVKAINEDELTSKFNATADPAKSDEQRAAEIVGFLSFLATNIKGDLK
;
A
#
# COMPACT_ATOMS: atom_id res chain seq x y z
N MET A 1 23.31 28.52 -22.27
CA MET A 1 23.18 27.13 -21.75
C MET A 1 21.90 27.03 -20.95
N ASN A 2 20.92 26.29 -21.47
CA ASN A 2 19.55 26.28 -20.96
C ASN A 2 19.41 25.27 -19.81
N LYS A 3 19.00 25.77 -18.63
CA LYS A 3 18.82 25.01 -17.36
C LYS A 3 17.78 23.87 -17.41
N LYS A 4 17.15 23.62 -18.58
CA LYS A 4 16.12 22.59 -18.78
C LYS A 4 16.68 21.21 -19.15
N PHE A 5 17.96 21.11 -19.50
CA PHE A 5 18.55 19.84 -19.94
C PHE A 5 19.03 18.93 -18.80
N LEU A 6 19.16 19.44 -17.58
CA LEU A 6 19.60 18.62 -16.44
C LEU A 6 18.45 17.79 -15.84
N SER A 7 17.20 18.16 -16.13
CA SER A 7 16.03 17.49 -15.54
C SER A 7 15.62 16.20 -16.27
N TRP A 8 16.24 15.87 -17.40
CA TRP A 8 15.90 14.68 -18.19
C TRP A 8 16.77 13.45 -17.87
N LEU A 9 17.86 13.60 -17.10
CA LEU A 9 18.75 12.49 -16.75
C LEU A 9 18.28 11.67 -15.53
N ILE A 10 17.34 12.19 -14.73
CA ILE A 10 16.81 11.50 -13.54
C ILE A 10 15.66 10.53 -13.90
N VAL A 11 14.98 10.75 -15.03
CA VAL A 11 13.85 9.92 -15.48
C VAL A 11 14.31 8.54 -15.97
N ILE A 12 15.56 8.38 -16.40
CA ILE A 12 16.07 7.10 -16.95
C ILE A 12 16.46 6.10 -15.84
N PHE A 13 16.74 6.54 -14.61
CA PHE A 13 17.20 5.63 -13.56
C PHE A 13 16.08 4.81 -12.89
N VAL A 14 14.80 5.13 -13.13
CA VAL A 14 13.66 4.38 -12.58
C VAL A 14 13.17 3.26 -13.51
N ILE A 15 13.65 3.21 -14.76
CA ILE A 15 13.20 2.21 -15.77
C ILE A 15 14.15 1.00 -15.84
N GLY A 16 15.33 1.06 -15.21
CA GLY A 16 16.41 0.07 -15.35
C GLY A 16 16.31 -1.23 -14.55
N ALA A 17 15.14 -1.61 -14.02
CA ALA A 17 14.99 -2.86 -13.23
C ALA A 17 13.80 -3.74 -13.66
N PHE A 18 13.25 -3.56 -14.87
CA PHE A 18 12.26 -4.48 -15.46
C PHE A 18 12.83 -5.27 -16.64
N GLY A 19 14.09 -5.69 -16.51
CA GLY A 19 14.68 -6.73 -17.36
C GLY A 19 14.33 -8.12 -16.84
N GLY A 20 13.25 -8.70 -17.37
CA GLY A 20 13.06 -10.16 -17.39
C GLY A 20 11.90 -10.71 -16.56
N TYR A 21 10.72 -10.86 -17.17
CA TYR A 21 10.05 -12.15 -17.39
C TYR A 21 8.68 -11.89 -18.05
N TYR A 22 8.67 -11.66 -19.36
CA TYR A 22 7.46 -11.83 -20.17
C TYR A 22 7.51 -13.25 -20.73
N PHE A 23 7.01 -14.22 -19.96
CA PHE A 23 6.66 -15.54 -20.47
C PHE A 23 5.14 -15.63 -20.45
N GLY A 24 4.54 -15.63 -21.64
CA GLY A 24 3.09 -15.61 -21.80
C GLY A 24 2.43 -16.91 -21.37
N SER A 25 1.19 -16.81 -20.91
CA SER A 25 0.12 -17.75 -21.25
C SER A 25 -1.24 -17.22 -20.80
N LYS A 26 -2.15 -17.10 -21.77
CA LYS A 26 -3.61 -17.24 -21.73
C LYS A 26 -4.37 -16.78 -20.47
N ASN A 27 -5.19 -15.74 -20.67
CA ASN A 27 -6.54 -15.57 -20.11
C ASN A 27 -6.83 -16.30 -18.78
N GLN A 28 -6.32 -15.75 -17.67
CA GLN A 28 -6.96 -15.96 -16.38
C GLN A 28 -7.35 -14.59 -15.84
N LYS A 29 -8.67 -14.38 -15.77
CA LYS A 29 -9.28 -13.33 -14.99
C LYS A 29 -8.91 -13.64 -13.54
N THR A 30 -7.83 -13.03 -13.04
CA THR A 30 -7.39 -13.22 -11.65
C THR A 30 -8.43 -12.54 -10.77
N VAL A 31 -9.46 -13.29 -10.39
CA VAL A 31 -10.35 -12.94 -9.29
C VAL A 31 -9.51 -13.13 -8.03
N ILE A 32 -8.97 -12.02 -7.51
CA ILE A 32 -8.26 -12.03 -6.24
C ILE A 32 -9.31 -12.17 -5.15
N ASN A 33 -9.59 -13.41 -4.73
CA ASN A 33 -10.30 -13.68 -3.49
C ASN A 33 -9.33 -13.41 -2.34
N PHE A 34 -9.58 -12.33 -1.61
CA PHE A 34 -8.88 -12.07 -0.35
C PHE A 34 -9.37 -13.09 0.69
N PRO A 35 -8.46 -13.82 1.38
CA PRO A 35 -8.86 -14.77 2.40
C PRO A 35 -9.48 -14.03 3.59
N ASP A 36 -10.71 -14.40 3.91
CA ASP A 36 -11.46 -13.91 5.06
C ASP A 36 -10.74 -14.34 6.34
N SER A 37 -10.10 -13.40 7.03
CA SER A 37 -9.43 -13.68 8.30
C SER A 37 -10.40 -13.42 9.45
N SER A 38 -11.30 -14.37 9.66
CA SER A 38 -12.11 -14.49 10.87
C SER A 38 -11.65 -15.70 11.69
N ASN A 39 -10.91 -15.45 12.78
CA ASN A 39 -11.14 -16.04 14.11
C ASN A 39 -10.03 -15.66 15.09
N GLY A 40 -10.46 -15.41 16.33
CA GLY A 40 -9.68 -14.88 17.43
C GLY A 40 -9.01 -15.95 18.31
N GLY A 41 -8.56 -15.49 19.48
CA GLY A 41 -8.03 -16.32 20.56
C GLY A 41 -6.72 -15.76 21.12
N ASP A 42 -6.76 -15.36 22.38
CA ASP A 42 -5.70 -14.81 23.21
C ASP A 42 -4.37 -15.60 23.18
N GLN A 43 -3.25 -14.90 22.95
CA GLN A 43 -1.92 -15.29 23.42
C GLN A 43 -1.02 -14.04 23.54
N GLU A 44 -0.83 -13.64 24.78
CA GLU A 44 -0.30 -12.36 25.26
C GLU A 44 1.19 -12.13 24.91
N ASN A 45 1.44 -10.92 24.41
CA ASN A 45 2.70 -10.17 24.33
C ASN A 45 3.71 -10.48 23.21
N SER A 46 4.22 -11.70 23.03
CA SER A 46 5.21 -11.95 21.94
C SER A 46 4.57 -12.26 20.59
N GLN A 47 3.41 -12.92 20.60
CA GLN A 47 2.66 -13.33 19.42
C GLN A 47 1.83 -12.18 18.84
N GLN A 48 1.42 -11.25 19.70
CA GLN A 48 0.69 -10.04 19.35
C GLN A 48 1.54 -9.10 18.48
N ASN A 49 2.85 -9.03 18.74
CA ASN A 49 3.77 -8.19 17.97
C ASN A 49 4.03 -8.78 16.57
N THR A 50 4.23 -10.09 16.47
CA THR A 50 4.36 -10.78 15.16
C THR A 50 3.06 -10.71 14.33
N GLY A 51 1.91 -10.82 15.00
CA GLY A 51 0.60 -10.66 14.38
C GLY A 51 0.38 -9.26 13.80
N LYS A 52 0.70 -8.21 14.57
CA LYS A 52 0.63 -6.82 14.11
C LYS A 52 1.59 -6.52 12.96
N ILE A 53 2.83 -6.99 13.02
CA ILE A 53 3.81 -6.84 11.93
C ILE A 53 3.28 -7.48 10.65
N LYS A 54 2.70 -8.68 10.73
CA LYS A 54 2.10 -9.37 9.59
C LYS A 54 0.92 -8.56 9.01
N LEU A 55 0.07 -7.99 9.86
CA LEU A 55 -1.03 -7.12 9.42
C LEU A 55 -0.51 -5.86 8.70
N LYS A 56 0.51 -5.20 9.25
CA LYS A 56 1.15 -4.03 8.64
C LYS A 56 1.80 -4.37 7.29
N LEU A 57 2.50 -5.51 7.20
CA LEU A 57 3.10 -5.98 5.95
C LEU A 57 2.05 -6.28 4.87
N ASN A 58 0.97 -6.95 5.25
CA ASN A 58 -0.14 -7.22 4.34
C ASN A 58 -0.80 -5.92 3.86
N LEU A 59 -1.04 -4.97 4.77
CA LEU A 59 -1.55 -3.64 4.43
C LEU A 59 -0.62 -2.91 3.45
N LEU A 60 0.70 -2.95 3.68
CA LEU A 60 1.68 -2.34 2.80
C LEU A 60 1.64 -2.94 1.39
N GLN A 61 1.65 -4.27 1.30
CA GLN A 61 1.60 -4.97 0.01
C GLN A 61 0.34 -4.64 -0.79
N GLU A 62 -0.82 -4.71 -0.15
CA GLU A 62 -2.10 -4.46 -0.82
C GLU A 62 -2.26 -2.99 -1.20
N TYR A 63 -1.89 -2.05 -0.32
CA TYR A 63 -1.99 -0.63 -0.62
C TYR A 63 -1.03 -0.21 -1.75
N VAL A 64 0.19 -0.75 -1.80
CA VAL A 64 1.10 -0.55 -2.93
C VAL A 64 0.50 -1.10 -4.22
N ALA A 65 -0.06 -2.31 -4.19
CA ALA A 65 -0.72 -2.89 -5.36
C ALA A 65 -1.86 -1.99 -5.85
N PHE A 66 -2.69 -1.46 -4.95
CA PHE A 66 -3.75 -0.51 -5.28
C PHE A 66 -3.24 0.76 -5.93
N THR A 67 -2.21 1.39 -5.37
CA THR A 67 -1.67 2.65 -5.92
C THR A 67 -1.05 2.49 -7.30
N ASN A 68 -0.64 1.27 -7.67
CA ASN A 68 -0.05 0.95 -8.96
C ASN A 68 -1.06 0.41 -9.99
N LEU A 69 -2.29 0.09 -9.57
CA LEU A 69 -3.31 -0.42 -10.47
C LEU A 69 -3.96 0.71 -11.28
N PRO A 70 -4.11 0.55 -12.61
CA PRO A 70 -4.92 1.48 -13.39
C PRO A 70 -6.35 1.49 -12.86
N ARG A 71 -6.98 2.67 -12.77
CA ARG A 71 -8.33 2.83 -12.18
C ARG A 71 -9.39 1.92 -12.85
N GLU A 72 -9.21 1.64 -14.14
CA GLU A 72 -10.07 0.78 -14.97
C GLU A 72 -10.04 -0.70 -14.57
N LYS A 73 -9.04 -1.12 -13.77
CA LYS A 73 -8.89 -2.51 -13.31
C LYS A 73 -9.56 -2.77 -11.96
N PHE A 74 -10.18 -1.77 -11.34
CA PHE A 74 -10.96 -1.97 -10.13
C PHE A 74 -12.33 -2.56 -10.45
N ALA A 75 -12.56 -3.78 -9.98
CA ALA A 75 -13.90 -4.36 -10.00
C ALA A 75 -14.86 -3.59 -9.08
N ASP A 76 -14.40 -3.21 -7.87
CA ASP A 76 -15.15 -2.38 -6.93
C ASP A 76 -14.18 -1.54 -6.05
N PRO A 77 -14.02 -0.23 -6.31
CA PRO A 77 -13.15 0.63 -5.53
C PRO A 77 -13.70 0.95 -4.12
N ILE A 78 -15.02 0.88 -3.91
CA ILE A 78 -15.65 1.15 -2.60
C ILE A 78 -15.39 -0.03 -1.66
N GLN A 79 -15.61 -1.25 -2.14
CA GLN A 79 -15.31 -2.45 -1.38
C GLN A 79 -13.83 -2.51 -0.98
N TYR A 80 -12.94 -2.14 -1.90
CA TYR A 80 -11.50 -2.05 -1.61
C TYR A 80 -11.20 -1.03 -0.50
N ALA A 81 -11.75 0.18 -0.59
CA ALA A 81 -11.54 1.22 0.40
C ALA A 81 -12.03 0.80 1.80
N ASN A 82 -13.18 0.14 1.88
CA ASN A 82 -13.71 -0.43 3.13
C ASN A 82 -12.78 -1.50 3.69
N THR A 83 -12.30 -2.41 2.84
CA THR A 83 -11.36 -3.46 3.23
C THR A 83 -10.06 -2.86 3.82
N MET A 84 -9.51 -1.83 3.18
CA MET A 84 -8.30 -1.16 3.69
C MET A 84 -8.56 -0.47 5.03
N LYS A 85 -9.71 0.20 5.17
CA LYS A 85 -10.10 0.85 6.42
C LYS A 85 -10.21 -0.14 7.56
N ASP A 86 -10.76 -1.33 7.31
CA ASP A 86 -10.91 -2.36 8.34
C ASP A 86 -9.56 -2.98 8.71
N LYS A 87 -8.64 -3.16 7.74
CA LYS A 87 -7.26 -3.59 8.03
C LYS A 87 -6.50 -2.58 8.88
N VAL A 88 -6.65 -1.29 8.59
CA VAL A 88 -6.08 -0.20 9.39
C VAL A 88 -6.61 -0.21 10.82
N LYS A 89 -7.93 -0.37 11.00
CA LYS A 89 -8.55 -0.50 12.32
C LYS A 89 -8.08 -1.74 13.07
N ALA A 90 -7.89 -2.87 12.37
CA ALA A 90 -7.45 -4.13 12.99
C ALA A 90 -6.03 -4.02 13.59
N ILE A 91 -5.17 -3.15 13.04
CA ILE A 91 -3.85 -2.87 13.60
C ILE A 91 -3.96 -2.07 14.92
N ASN A 92 -5.04 -1.27 15.05
CA ASN A 92 -5.38 -0.48 16.23
C ASN A 92 -4.27 0.49 16.64
N GLU A 93 -3.83 1.31 15.69
CA GLU A 93 -2.84 2.38 15.89
C GLU A 93 -3.38 3.72 15.39
N ASP A 94 -3.45 4.69 16.30
CA ASP A 94 -4.06 6.00 16.03
C ASP A 94 -3.29 6.78 14.96
N GLU A 95 -1.96 6.77 15.02
CA GLU A 95 -1.14 7.48 14.03
C GLU A 95 -1.28 6.87 12.63
N LEU A 96 -1.32 5.54 12.54
CA LEU A 96 -1.53 4.81 11.29
C LEU A 96 -2.92 5.11 10.71
N THR A 97 -3.94 5.13 11.56
CA THR A 97 -5.33 5.48 11.19
C THR A 97 -5.42 6.92 10.70
N SER A 98 -4.78 7.86 11.39
CA SER A 98 -4.74 9.28 11.02
C SER A 98 -4.10 9.47 9.64
N LYS A 99 -2.92 8.89 9.41
CA LYS A 99 -2.23 8.98 8.12
C LYS A 99 -3.00 8.30 6.99
N PHE A 100 -3.67 7.17 7.25
CA PHE A 100 -4.54 6.54 6.26
C PHE A 100 -5.70 7.45 5.85
N ASN A 101 -6.41 8.03 6.83
CA ASN A 101 -7.54 8.92 6.55
C ASN A 101 -7.12 10.17 5.75
N ALA A 102 -5.90 10.66 5.97
CA ALA A 102 -5.34 11.79 5.23
C ALA A 102 -5.21 11.53 3.71
N THR A 103 -5.13 10.28 3.27
CA THR A 103 -5.05 9.89 1.85
C THR A 103 -6.39 9.99 1.11
N ALA A 104 -7.50 10.00 1.85
CA ALA A 104 -8.86 10.02 1.35
C ALA A 104 -9.58 11.35 1.61
N ASP A 105 -8.85 12.37 2.08
CA ASP A 105 -9.41 13.68 2.39
C ASP A 105 -9.95 14.37 1.11
N PRO A 106 -11.27 14.61 1.01
CA PRO A 106 -11.88 15.22 -0.17
C PRO A 106 -11.51 16.70 -0.34
N ALA A 107 -10.95 17.35 0.69
CA ALA A 107 -10.51 18.74 0.62
C ALA A 107 -9.13 18.90 -0.06
N LYS A 108 -8.40 17.80 -0.31
CA LYS A 108 -7.06 17.81 -0.90
C LYS A 108 -7.09 17.63 -2.43
N SER A 109 -6.18 18.33 -3.13
CA SER A 109 -5.97 18.12 -4.56
C SER A 109 -5.43 16.71 -4.86
N ASP A 110 -5.46 16.30 -6.13
CA ASP A 110 -4.89 15.01 -6.53
C ASP A 110 -3.38 14.93 -6.23
N GLU A 111 -2.61 16.03 -6.39
CA GLU A 111 -1.19 16.04 -6.03
C GLU A 111 -0.99 15.93 -4.52
N GLN A 112 -1.80 16.63 -3.72
CA GLN A 112 -1.74 16.55 -2.27
C GLN A 112 -2.08 15.15 -1.78
N ARG A 113 -3.14 14.53 -2.33
CA ARG A 113 -3.51 13.15 -2.02
C ARG A 113 -2.41 12.16 -2.42
N ALA A 114 -1.75 12.36 -3.55
CA ALA A 114 -0.59 11.54 -3.95
C ALA A 114 0.56 11.66 -2.95
N ALA A 115 0.86 12.87 -2.45
CA ALA A 115 1.86 13.07 -1.42
C ALA A 115 1.49 12.38 -0.09
N GLU A 116 0.22 12.42 0.31
CA GLU A 116 -0.28 11.72 1.50
C GLU A 116 -0.18 10.19 1.35
N ILE A 117 -0.49 9.66 0.18
CA ILE A 117 -0.34 8.22 -0.13
C ILE A 117 1.13 7.80 0.02
N VAL A 118 2.05 8.56 -0.57
CA VAL A 118 3.50 8.28 -0.43
C VAL A 118 3.94 8.40 1.03
N GLY A 119 3.47 9.43 1.74
CA GLY A 119 3.75 9.63 3.16
C GLY A 119 3.24 8.48 4.04
N PHE A 120 2.04 7.99 3.78
CA PHE A 120 1.45 6.84 4.45
C PHE A 120 2.26 5.56 4.20
N LEU A 121 2.62 5.26 2.95
CA LEU A 121 3.44 4.10 2.59
C LEU A 121 4.83 4.15 3.25
N SER A 122 5.47 5.32 3.24
CA SER A 122 6.77 5.53 3.88
C SER A 122 6.69 5.36 5.39
N PHE A 123 5.64 5.88 6.03
CA PHE A 123 5.39 5.69 7.45
C PHE A 123 5.21 4.22 7.78
N LEU A 124 4.35 3.51 7.04
CA LEU A 124 4.06 2.10 7.26
C LEU A 124 5.32 1.24 7.15
N ALA A 125 6.14 1.46 6.11
CA ALA A 125 7.42 0.78 5.94
C ALA A 125 8.41 1.08 7.08
N THR A 126 8.50 2.33 7.52
CA THR A 126 9.38 2.75 8.63
C THR A 126 8.94 2.12 9.94
N ASN A 127 7.63 2.10 10.19
CA ASN A 127 7.03 1.55 11.38
C ASN A 127 7.24 0.02 11.46
N ILE A 128 7.00 -0.71 10.36
CA ILE A 128 7.34 -2.14 10.25
C ILE A 128 8.83 -2.39 10.55
N LYS A 129 9.73 -1.58 9.96
CA LYS A 129 11.17 -1.71 10.20
C LYS A 129 11.54 -1.44 11.66
N GLY A 130 10.82 -0.55 12.34
CA GLY A 130 10.95 -0.29 13.77
C GLY A 130 10.56 -1.51 14.60
N ASP A 131 9.42 -2.13 14.27
CA ASP A 131 8.89 -3.29 14.99
C ASP A 131 9.73 -4.58 14.79
N LEU A 132 10.53 -4.65 13.73
CA LEU A 132 11.42 -5.77 13.43
C LEU A 132 12.79 -5.73 14.15
N LYS A 133 13.10 -4.64 14.85
CA LYS A 133 14.37 -4.46 15.60
C LYS A 133 14.22 -4.91 17.04
#